data_AF-A0A358N559-F1
#
_entry.id   AF-A0A358N559-F1
#
_cell.length_a   1.000
_cell.length_b   1.000
_cell.length_c   1.000
_cell.angle_alpha   90.00
_cell.angle_beta   90.00
_cell.angle_gamma   90.00
#
_symmetry.space_group_name_H-M   'P 1'
#
loop_
_entity.id
_entity.type
_entity.pdbx_description
1 polymer ?
#
loop_
_entity_poly.entity_id
_entity_poly.type
_entity_poly.pdbx_seq_one_letter_code
_entity_poly.pdbx_strand_id
1 'polypeptide(L)'
;MRRDFLKSCALAGLGLTAPTTMLSAIDKQQELPPYEGPYYLVFNASGGWDTSYLMDPKGTDRINRLYTSEQILSHGNHRFAPTSDHKQDGLSNEDFYAEFGSEILVLNGLDYSVNNHSPCSRYMATGKLDSLAYPTFAALVAACQGASCPLSFLTFGNYSATGNLVAKARVPYLPSLIRIANADSIEGNPKSPYHDKFALDRIEQMLHQQHTDRTAQPQLPRRQRTESMLYAAQLNSKALQRITPHIPKKIPKARLAQQAEIALASFKAGVCVSANLSIGQFDSHANNDTDQMRLIPEFLDGIAYTLHRAEELNIREKVVVIAQSEMGRTPDYNQGNGKDHWSIGSIMFLGPGIQGNRVIGATNEQQFALPLNPKTLQTGVGDGIRVRPEHIHQALRQLSGIADHEYSQQFPLGVKTPEILTNLWVNPTKSDSE
;
A
#
# COMPACT_ATOMS: atom_id res chain seq x y z
N MET A 1 -72.09 0.80 32.32
CA MET A 1 -71.21 -0.39 32.29
C MET A 1 -69.81 -0.20 31.69
N ARG A 2 -69.59 0.39 30.50
CA ARG A 2 -68.21 0.71 30.05
C ARG A 2 -67.64 2.04 30.58
N ARG A 3 -68.52 2.99 30.94
CA ARG A 3 -68.13 4.31 31.45
C ARG A 3 -67.83 4.34 32.95
N ASP A 4 -68.31 3.34 33.68
CA ASP A 4 -68.14 3.22 35.14
C ASP A 4 -66.83 2.48 35.49
N PHE A 5 -66.37 1.57 34.62
CA PHE A 5 -65.11 0.83 34.81
C PHE A 5 -63.88 1.74 34.78
N LEU A 6 -63.83 2.70 33.84
CA LEU A 6 -62.72 3.65 33.72
C LEU A 6 -62.66 4.66 34.87
N LYS A 7 -63.80 4.98 35.50
CA LYS A 7 -63.81 5.83 36.71
C LYS A 7 -63.31 5.09 37.94
N SER A 8 -63.58 3.78 38.05
CA SER A 8 -63.08 2.96 39.15
C SER A 8 -61.56 2.71 39.10
N CYS A 9 -60.95 2.66 37.90
CA CYS A 9 -59.50 2.55 37.77
C CYS A 9 -58.74 3.82 38.20
N ALA A 10 -59.37 5.01 38.11
CA ALA A 10 -58.74 6.28 38.50
C ALA A 10 -58.73 6.54 40.02
N LEU A 11 -59.60 5.87 40.79
CA LEU A 11 -59.67 6.00 42.26
C LEU A 11 -58.79 5.00 43.01
N ALA A 12 -58.20 4.01 42.34
CA ALA A 12 -57.45 2.92 42.97
C ALA A 12 -55.92 3.10 42.99
N GLY A 13 -55.37 4.25 42.56
CA GLY A 13 -53.94 4.56 42.74
C GLY A 13 -52.96 3.54 42.17
N LEU A 14 -53.37 2.72 41.20
CA LEU A 14 -52.49 1.78 40.50
C LEU A 14 -51.83 2.52 39.34
N GLY A 15 -50.66 3.10 39.62
CA GLY A 15 -49.77 3.59 38.58
C GLY A 15 -49.36 2.44 37.67
N LEU A 16 -49.89 2.42 36.45
CA LEU A 16 -49.27 1.71 35.34
C LEU A 16 -47.99 2.48 34.99
N THR A 17 -46.88 2.09 35.60
CA THR A 17 -45.55 2.41 35.10
C THR A 17 -45.34 1.65 33.78
N ALA A 18 -45.95 2.16 32.71
CA ALA A 18 -45.50 1.85 31.38
C ALA A 18 -44.18 2.60 31.19
N PRO A 19 -43.05 1.94 30.85
CA PRO A 19 -41.88 2.67 30.44
C PRO A 19 -42.24 3.35 29.11
N THR A 20 -42.56 4.64 29.17
CA THR A 20 -42.50 5.52 28.02
C THR A 20 -41.03 5.79 27.71
N THR A 21 -40.30 4.74 27.30
CA THR A 21 -39.19 4.95 26.41
C THR A 21 -39.81 5.38 25.10
N MET A 22 -39.65 6.66 24.78
CA MET A 22 -39.78 7.13 23.42
C MET A 22 -39.05 6.13 22.52
N LEU A 23 -39.77 5.49 21.60
CA LEU A 23 -39.21 4.88 20.41
C LEU A 23 -38.64 6.01 19.54
N SER A 24 -37.59 6.66 20.02
CA SER A 24 -36.76 7.56 19.24
C SER A 24 -35.77 6.68 18.48
N ALA A 25 -35.94 6.68 17.15
CA ALA A 25 -35.06 6.06 16.16
C ALA A 25 -34.97 4.53 16.24
N ILE A 26 -35.73 3.86 15.38
CA ILE A 26 -35.17 2.71 14.65
C ILE A 26 -33.89 3.25 14.02
N ASP A 27 -32.75 2.85 14.57
CA ASP A 27 -31.44 3.24 14.07
C ASP A 27 -31.38 2.85 12.59
N LYS A 28 -31.31 3.84 11.71
CA LYS A 28 -31.21 3.61 10.27
C LYS A 28 -29.97 2.77 10.04
N GLN A 29 -30.15 1.63 9.36
CA GLN A 29 -29.11 0.83 8.69
C GLN A 29 -27.87 1.68 8.39
N GLN A 30 -26.83 1.58 9.21
CA GLN A 30 -25.57 2.22 8.91
C GLN A 30 -24.72 1.22 8.14
N GLU A 31 -24.80 1.30 6.81
CA GLU A 31 -23.73 0.77 5.96
C GLU A 31 -22.38 1.29 6.49
N LEU A 32 -21.36 0.43 6.52
CA LEU A 32 -20.04 0.87 6.99
C LEU A 32 -19.58 2.09 6.17
N PRO A 33 -19.18 3.19 6.84
CA PRO A 33 -18.75 4.38 6.13
C PRO A 33 -17.57 4.02 5.21
N PRO A 34 -17.51 4.59 4.01
CA PRO A 34 -16.38 4.38 3.12
C PRO A 34 -15.10 4.91 3.78
N TYR A 35 -14.02 4.15 3.64
CA TYR A 35 -12.69 4.66 3.98
C TYR A 35 -12.26 5.71 2.97
N GLU A 36 -12.03 6.92 3.46
CA GLU A 36 -11.78 8.12 2.63
C GLU A 36 -10.31 8.35 2.28
N GLY A 37 -9.41 7.43 2.66
CA GLY A 37 -7.97 7.58 2.50
C GLY A 37 -7.28 8.15 3.76
N PRO A 38 -5.95 8.32 3.72
CA PRO A 38 -5.06 8.06 2.59
C PRO A 38 -4.96 6.57 2.20
N TYR A 39 -4.69 6.30 0.93
CA TYR A 39 -4.49 4.96 0.37
C TYR A 39 -3.01 4.71 0.08
N TYR A 40 -2.53 3.49 0.31
CA TYR A 40 -1.11 3.15 0.18
C TYR A 40 -0.88 2.05 -0.86
N LEU A 41 -0.08 2.33 -1.87
CA LEU A 41 0.31 1.37 -2.91
C LEU A 41 1.80 1.09 -2.84
N VAL A 42 2.15 -0.17 -2.59
CA VAL A 42 3.54 -0.63 -2.62
C VAL A 42 3.78 -1.39 -3.92
N PHE A 43 4.54 -0.80 -4.83
CA PHE A 43 5.00 -1.42 -6.07
C PHE A 43 6.31 -2.15 -5.84
N ASN A 44 6.35 -3.43 -6.23
CA ASN A 44 7.50 -4.28 -6.05
C ASN A 44 8.06 -4.74 -7.39
N ALA A 45 9.26 -4.26 -7.72
CA ALA A 45 10.11 -4.83 -8.76
C ALA A 45 10.81 -6.09 -8.20
N SER A 46 10.12 -7.22 -8.24
CA SER A 46 10.57 -8.46 -7.60
C SER A 46 11.67 -9.13 -8.42
N GLY A 47 12.79 -9.45 -7.76
CA GLY A 47 13.98 -9.98 -8.39
C GLY A 47 15.17 -9.02 -8.38
N GLY A 48 15.09 -7.78 -7.90
CA GLY A 48 16.25 -6.88 -7.80
C GLY A 48 16.50 -6.06 -9.05
N TRP A 49 15.99 -4.83 -9.08
CA TRP A 49 16.21 -3.90 -10.20
C TRP A 49 17.66 -3.42 -10.30
N ASP A 50 18.08 -3.05 -11.51
CA ASP A 50 19.35 -2.36 -11.71
C ASP A 50 19.13 -0.84 -11.60
N THR A 51 19.55 -0.27 -10.47
CA THR A 51 19.38 1.16 -10.19
C THR A 51 20.19 2.05 -11.13
N SER A 52 21.25 1.51 -11.76
CA SER A 52 22.00 2.22 -12.79
C SER A 52 21.19 2.41 -14.06
N TYR A 53 20.09 1.69 -14.26
CA TYR A 53 19.15 1.91 -15.37
C TYR A 53 17.92 2.74 -15.01
N LEU A 54 17.90 3.35 -13.81
CA LEU A 54 16.76 4.13 -13.34
C LEU A 54 17.17 5.43 -12.62
N MET A 55 17.42 5.37 -11.31
CA MET A 55 17.47 6.55 -10.43
C MET A 55 18.83 6.78 -9.75
N ASP A 56 19.82 5.92 -10.03
CA ASP A 56 21.21 6.10 -9.60
C ASP A 56 22.19 5.75 -10.75
N PRO A 57 22.12 6.50 -11.87
CA PRO A 57 22.87 6.18 -13.08
C PRO A 57 24.38 6.34 -12.87
N LYS A 58 25.17 5.43 -13.45
CA LYS A 58 26.63 5.42 -13.41
C LYS A 58 27.18 5.21 -14.82
N GLY A 59 27.69 6.27 -15.44
CA GLY A 59 28.15 6.25 -16.84
C GLY A 59 29.53 5.64 -17.05
N THR A 60 29.79 4.47 -16.47
CA THR A 60 31.03 3.70 -16.65
C THR A 60 30.73 2.34 -17.26
N ASP A 61 31.52 1.93 -18.25
CA ASP A 61 31.34 0.65 -18.99
C ASP A 61 31.35 -0.60 -18.10
N ARG A 62 31.97 -0.47 -16.92
CA ARG A 62 31.99 -1.49 -15.88
C ARG A 62 30.59 -1.73 -15.32
N ILE A 63 29.85 -0.65 -15.08
CA ILE A 63 28.54 -0.67 -14.40
C ILE A 63 27.39 -0.74 -15.38
N ASN A 64 27.46 -0.04 -16.49
CA ASN A 64 26.40 -0.03 -17.48
C ASN A 64 27.04 -0.03 -18.87
N ARG A 65 26.34 -0.56 -19.88
CA ARG A 65 26.84 -0.61 -21.27
C ARG A 65 26.00 0.19 -22.26
N LEU A 66 24.98 0.90 -21.78
CA LEU A 66 23.98 1.54 -22.62
C LEU A 66 24.24 3.04 -22.80
N TYR A 67 24.90 3.67 -21.83
CA TYR A 67 25.11 5.11 -21.86
C TYR A 67 26.41 5.54 -21.16
N THR A 68 26.95 6.68 -21.58
CA THR A 68 28.12 7.34 -20.97
C THR A 68 27.70 8.36 -19.91
N SER A 69 28.67 8.86 -19.14
CA SER A 69 28.39 9.85 -18.08
C SER A 69 27.78 11.16 -18.61
N GLU A 70 28.12 11.54 -19.84
CA GLU A 70 27.63 12.74 -20.52
C GLU A 70 26.19 12.58 -21.02
N GLN A 71 25.72 11.34 -21.20
CA GLN A 71 24.36 11.02 -21.63
C GLN A 71 23.38 10.92 -20.45
N ILE A 72 23.85 10.97 -19.21
CA ILE A 72 22.99 10.96 -18.02
C ILE A 72 22.10 12.20 -18.03
N LEU A 73 20.79 11.98 -17.94
CA LEU A 73 19.79 13.02 -18.01
C LEU A 73 19.41 13.51 -16.61
N SER A 74 18.74 14.67 -16.57
CA SER A 74 18.22 15.24 -15.33
C SER A 74 16.87 15.91 -15.52
N HIS A 75 16.07 15.88 -14.46
CA HIS A 75 14.82 16.64 -14.34
C HIS A 75 14.72 17.14 -12.90
N GLY A 76 14.74 18.46 -12.72
CA GLY A 76 14.89 19.05 -11.39
C GLY A 76 16.16 18.54 -10.69
N ASN A 77 16.02 17.99 -9.49
CA ASN A 77 17.10 17.42 -8.70
C ASN A 77 17.40 15.94 -9.05
N HIS A 78 16.58 15.31 -9.89
CA HIS A 78 16.76 13.92 -10.26
C HIS A 78 17.78 13.77 -11.38
N ARG A 79 18.67 12.79 -11.24
CA ARG A 79 19.51 12.26 -12.32
C ARG A 79 19.02 10.85 -12.64
N PHE A 80 18.88 10.53 -13.92
CA PHE A 80 18.37 9.24 -14.36
C PHE A 80 19.04 8.76 -15.65
N ALA A 81 19.00 7.44 -15.85
CA ALA A 81 19.56 6.82 -17.05
C ALA A 81 18.71 7.15 -18.28
N PRO A 82 19.32 7.48 -19.44
CA PRO A 82 18.57 7.60 -20.70
C PRO A 82 18.12 6.20 -21.15
N THR A 83 16.81 5.98 -21.29
CA THR A 83 16.28 4.66 -21.66
C THR A 83 15.37 4.70 -22.89
N SER A 84 15.07 5.88 -23.43
CA SER A 84 14.20 6.03 -24.60
C SER A 84 14.67 5.23 -25.82
N ASP A 85 15.97 5.20 -26.09
CA ASP A 85 16.54 4.47 -27.23
C ASP A 85 16.75 2.97 -26.96
N HIS A 86 16.57 2.52 -25.72
CA HIS A 86 16.88 1.16 -25.29
C HIS A 86 15.67 0.34 -24.85
N LYS A 87 14.57 1.00 -24.47
CA LYS A 87 13.34 0.33 -24.03
C LYS A 87 12.75 -0.52 -25.16
N GLN A 88 12.15 -1.64 -24.79
CA GLN A 88 11.41 -2.48 -25.75
C GLN A 88 9.96 -2.02 -25.91
N ASP A 89 9.30 -1.76 -24.79
CA ASP A 89 7.92 -1.29 -24.67
C ASP A 89 7.79 -0.54 -23.34
N GLY A 90 6.61 0.01 -23.02
CA GLY A 90 6.37 0.74 -21.78
C GLY A 90 6.96 2.15 -21.77
N LEU A 91 7.09 2.72 -20.58
CA LEU A 91 7.41 4.13 -20.39
C LEU A 91 8.92 4.34 -20.21
N SER A 92 9.50 5.28 -20.94
CA SER A 92 10.92 5.63 -20.77
C SER A 92 11.15 6.36 -19.45
N ASN A 93 12.40 6.41 -18.98
CA ASN A 93 12.75 7.24 -17.84
C ASN A 93 12.52 8.71 -18.16
N GLU A 94 12.86 9.14 -19.38
CA GLU A 94 12.66 10.49 -19.88
C GLU A 94 11.21 10.94 -19.72
N ASP A 95 10.26 10.15 -20.24
CA ASP A 95 8.84 10.47 -20.18
C ASP A 95 8.32 10.42 -18.74
N PHE A 96 8.72 9.40 -17.96
CA PHE A 96 8.29 9.25 -16.57
C PHE A 96 8.76 10.42 -15.68
N TYR A 97 10.03 10.83 -15.80
CA TYR A 97 10.55 11.97 -15.03
C TYR A 97 10.07 13.31 -15.58
N ALA A 98 9.81 13.44 -16.88
CA ALA A 98 9.20 14.64 -17.44
C ALA A 98 7.81 14.91 -16.85
N GLU A 99 7.04 13.84 -16.63
CA GLU A 99 5.69 13.92 -16.07
C GLU A 99 5.69 13.99 -14.53
N PHE A 100 6.33 13.04 -13.86
CA PHE A 100 6.21 12.87 -12.41
C PHE A 100 7.44 13.33 -11.62
N GLY A 101 8.52 13.76 -12.27
CA GLY A 101 9.78 14.10 -11.61
C GLY A 101 9.65 15.18 -10.54
N SER A 102 8.71 16.11 -10.70
CA SER A 102 8.43 17.15 -9.70
C SER A 102 7.77 16.63 -8.41
N GLU A 103 7.15 15.45 -8.46
CA GLU A 103 6.44 14.81 -7.35
C GLU A 103 7.25 13.72 -6.65
N ILE A 104 8.34 13.28 -7.27
CA ILE A 104 9.11 12.14 -6.83
C ILE A 104 10.12 12.50 -5.73
N LEU A 105 10.19 11.65 -4.71
CA LEU A 105 11.29 11.56 -3.76
C LEU A 105 12.04 10.24 -4.00
N VAL A 106 13.34 10.31 -4.24
CA VAL A 106 14.23 9.13 -4.33
C VAL A 106 15.16 9.10 -3.13
N LEU A 107 15.34 7.91 -2.54
CA LEU A 107 16.47 7.62 -1.67
C LEU A 107 17.41 6.62 -2.33
N ASN A 108 18.65 7.04 -2.57
CA ASN A 108 19.73 6.22 -3.11
C ASN A 108 20.66 5.73 -1.99
N GLY A 109 21.26 4.56 -2.18
CA GLY A 109 22.19 3.98 -1.20
C GLY A 109 21.50 3.29 -0.03
N LEU A 110 20.32 2.71 -0.24
CA LEU A 110 19.65 1.86 0.74
C LEU A 110 20.41 0.53 0.90
N ASP A 111 20.89 0.25 2.12
CA ASP A 111 21.64 -0.97 2.45
C ASP A 111 20.71 -2.06 3.02
N TYR A 112 20.44 -3.09 2.22
CA TYR A 112 19.64 -4.25 2.60
C TYR A 112 20.38 -5.19 3.57
N SER A 113 21.67 -4.99 3.84
CA SER A 113 22.54 -5.83 4.69
C SER A 113 22.74 -7.28 4.23
N VAL A 114 21.90 -7.76 3.33
CA VAL A 114 21.87 -9.12 2.77
C VAL A 114 21.59 -9.02 1.27
N ASN A 115 21.85 -10.11 0.55
CA ASN A 115 21.73 -10.18 -0.90
C ASN A 115 21.09 -11.51 -1.34
N ASN A 116 20.20 -12.08 -0.54
CA ASN A 116 19.47 -13.31 -0.88
C ASN A 116 17.98 -12.97 -0.96
N HIS A 117 17.24 -13.52 -1.95
CA HIS A 117 15.84 -13.17 -2.18
C HIS A 117 14.99 -13.21 -0.90
N SER A 118 14.83 -14.38 -0.27
CA SER A 118 13.92 -14.53 0.88
C SER A 118 14.15 -13.53 2.03
N PRO A 119 15.38 -13.34 2.56
CA PRO A 119 15.63 -12.33 3.58
C PRO A 119 15.53 -10.89 3.05
N CYS A 120 15.93 -10.61 1.81
CA CYS A 120 15.78 -9.30 1.17
C CYS A 120 14.30 -8.89 1.03
N SER A 121 13.45 -9.74 0.43
CA SER A 121 12.02 -9.45 0.24
C SER A 121 11.34 -9.18 1.56
N ARG A 122 11.67 -9.99 2.59
CA ARG A 122 11.16 -9.80 3.94
C ARG A 122 11.60 -8.46 4.50
N TYR A 123 12.90 -8.19 4.51
CA TYR A 123 13.44 -7.02 5.19
C TYR A 123 12.98 -5.72 4.55
N MET A 124 12.97 -5.65 3.21
CA MET A 124 12.40 -4.49 2.51
C MET A 124 10.91 -4.35 2.79
N ALA A 125 10.15 -5.44 2.89
CA ALA A 125 8.71 -5.35 3.11
C ALA A 125 8.31 -5.04 4.56
N THR A 126 9.14 -5.34 5.56
CA THR A 126 8.78 -5.22 7.00
C THR A 126 9.66 -4.27 7.82
N GLY A 127 10.84 -3.90 7.31
CA GLY A 127 11.86 -3.19 8.07
C GLY A 127 12.52 -4.06 9.15
N LYS A 128 12.28 -5.39 9.17
CA LYS A 128 12.87 -6.31 10.16
C LYS A 128 13.49 -7.53 9.49
N LEU A 129 14.82 -7.62 9.56
CA LEU A 129 15.59 -8.68 8.88
C LEU A 129 15.46 -10.04 9.58
N ASP A 130 15.51 -10.05 10.91
CA ASP A 130 15.69 -11.21 11.79
C ASP A 130 14.37 -11.83 12.31
N SER A 131 13.21 -11.40 11.80
CA SER A 131 11.91 -11.93 12.25
C SER A 131 10.92 -12.16 11.11
N LEU A 132 10.29 -13.34 11.11
CA LEU A 132 9.19 -13.69 10.21
C LEU A 132 7.82 -13.21 10.71
N ALA A 133 7.76 -12.68 11.93
CA ALA A 133 6.49 -12.31 12.56
C ALA A 133 5.98 -10.93 12.14
N TYR A 134 6.83 -10.09 11.56
CA TYR A 134 6.51 -8.68 11.31
C TYR A 134 5.54 -8.55 10.13
N PRO A 135 4.50 -7.70 10.25
CA PRO A 135 3.65 -7.34 9.13
C PRO A 135 4.46 -6.54 8.10
N THR A 136 4.03 -6.60 6.84
CA THR A 136 4.49 -5.60 5.86
C THR A 136 3.95 -4.22 6.23
N PHE A 137 4.57 -3.14 5.73
CA PHE A 137 4.04 -1.79 5.92
C PHE A 137 2.57 -1.68 5.46
N ALA A 138 2.25 -2.19 4.26
CA ALA A 138 0.90 -2.18 3.73
C ALA A 138 -0.09 -2.92 4.66
N ALA A 139 0.28 -4.10 5.18
CA ALA A 139 -0.58 -4.83 6.10
C ALA A 139 -0.74 -4.10 7.45
N LEU A 140 0.33 -3.48 7.96
CA LEU A 140 0.30 -2.73 9.22
C LEU A 140 -0.59 -1.50 9.12
N VAL A 141 -0.46 -0.68 8.06
CA VAL A 141 -1.28 0.52 7.89
C VAL A 141 -2.76 0.17 7.69
N ALA A 142 -3.05 -0.90 6.94
CA ALA A 142 -4.41 -1.42 6.79
C ALA A 142 -5.01 -1.90 8.12
N ALA A 143 -4.21 -2.54 8.98
CA ALA A 143 -4.65 -2.94 10.31
C ALA A 143 -4.97 -1.72 11.20
N CYS A 144 -4.13 -0.68 11.15
CA CYS A 144 -4.29 0.52 11.98
C CYS A 144 -5.47 1.40 11.53
N GLN A 145 -5.69 1.54 10.21
CA GLN A 145 -6.60 2.54 9.65
C GLN A 145 -7.88 1.94 9.05
N GLY A 146 -7.89 0.64 8.76
CA GLY A 146 -8.99 -0.03 8.06
C GLY A 146 -9.54 -1.25 8.77
N ALA A 147 -9.61 -1.24 10.10
CA ALA A 147 -10.17 -2.35 10.88
C ALA A 147 -11.60 -2.73 10.46
N SER A 148 -12.37 -1.77 9.93
CA SER A 148 -13.73 -1.96 9.42
C SER A 148 -13.80 -2.28 7.91
N CYS A 149 -12.69 -2.19 7.17
CA CYS A 149 -12.69 -2.41 5.73
C CYS A 149 -12.70 -3.90 5.38
N PRO A 150 -13.63 -4.40 4.54
CA PRO A 150 -13.69 -5.83 4.17
C PRO A 150 -12.49 -6.31 3.37
N LEU A 151 -11.91 -5.44 2.54
CA LEU A 151 -10.72 -5.71 1.73
C LEU A 151 -9.57 -4.79 2.14
N SER A 152 -9.41 -4.57 3.45
CA SER A 152 -8.48 -3.58 3.99
C SER A 152 -7.07 -3.67 3.41
N PHE A 153 -6.55 -4.89 3.20
CA PHE A 153 -5.26 -5.15 2.58
C PHE A 153 -5.36 -6.11 1.38
N LEU A 154 -5.00 -5.62 0.19
CA LEU A 154 -4.86 -6.41 -1.04
C LEU A 154 -3.40 -6.78 -1.31
N THR A 155 -3.15 -7.98 -1.83
CA THR A 155 -1.79 -8.41 -2.22
C THR A 155 -1.79 -9.27 -3.48
N PHE A 156 -0.87 -8.97 -4.40
CA PHE A 156 -0.71 -9.67 -5.67
C PHE A 156 0.58 -10.50 -5.75
N GLY A 157 1.27 -10.69 -4.63
CA GLY A 157 2.52 -11.45 -4.56
C GLY A 157 3.52 -10.81 -3.61
N ASN A 158 4.79 -11.22 -3.77
CA ASN A 158 5.91 -10.86 -2.91
C ASN A 158 5.67 -11.19 -1.41
N TYR A 159 6.58 -10.75 -0.54
CA TYR A 159 6.42 -10.88 0.91
C TYR A 159 5.17 -10.11 1.38
N SER A 160 4.27 -10.81 2.08
CA SER A 160 2.91 -10.33 2.42
C SER A 160 2.45 -10.85 3.79
N ALA A 161 3.38 -10.95 4.74
CA ALA A 161 3.05 -11.27 6.13
C ALA A 161 2.20 -10.15 6.75
N THR A 162 1.22 -10.52 7.57
CA THR A 162 0.28 -9.55 8.19
C THR A 162 0.44 -9.42 9.69
N GLY A 163 1.40 -10.12 10.30
CA GLY A 163 1.58 -10.14 11.76
C GLY A 163 0.33 -10.61 12.52
N ASN A 164 -0.60 -11.31 11.84
CA ASN A 164 -1.93 -11.64 12.36
C ASN A 164 -2.77 -10.42 12.80
N LEU A 165 -2.52 -9.25 12.21
CA LEU A 165 -3.26 -8.02 12.51
C LEU A 165 -4.44 -7.79 11.56
N VAL A 166 -4.27 -8.13 10.28
CA VAL A 166 -5.29 -7.91 9.24
C VAL A 166 -5.39 -9.13 8.33
N ALA A 167 -6.59 -9.37 7.79
CA ALA A 167 -6.78 -10.34 6.73
C ALA A 167 -6.16 -9.84 5.42
N LYS A 168 -5.44 -10.70 4.70
CA LYS A 168 -4.96 -10.39 3.35
C LYS A 168 -5.92 -10.95 2.31
N ALA A 169 -6.29 -10.13 1.35
CA ALA A 169 -7.11 -10.53 0.21
C ALA A 169 -6.24 -10.71 -1.05
N ARG A 170 -6.47 -11.81 -1.77
CA ARG A 170 -5.82 -12.11 -3.06
C ARG A 170 -6.89 -12.26 -4.13
N VAL A 171 -7.06 -11.22 -4.92
CA VAL A 171 -8.02 -11.20 -6.02
C VAL A 171 -7.22 -11.32 -7.32
N PRO A 172 -7.20 -12.48 -7.99
CA PRO A 172 -6.26 -12.71 -9.08
C PRO A 172 -6.60 -11.93 -10.36
N TYR A 173 -7.89 -11.66 -10.60
CA TYR A 173 -8.38 -11.03 -11.82
C TYR A 173 -9.60 -10.15 -11.55
N LEU A 174 -9.84 -9.15 -12.42
CA LEU A 174 -11.02 -8.27 -12.33
C LEU A 174 -12.37 -9.01 -12.34
N PRO A 175 -12.59 -10.08 -13.14
CA PRO A 175 -13.82 -10.87 -13.04
C PRO A 175 -14.03 -11.50 -11.66
N SER A 176 -12.96 -11.88 -10.96
CA SER A 176 -13.06 -12.37 -9.58
C SER A 176 -13.50 -11.26 -8.62
N LEU A 177 -13.05 -10.02 -8.86
CA LEU A 177 -13.49 -8.86 -8.09
C LEU A 177 -14.99 -8.62 -8.27
N ILE A 178 -15.52 -8.72 -9.50
CA ILE A 178 -16.96 -8.58 -9.77
C ILE A 178 -17.77 -9.61 -8.98
N ARG A 179 -17.31 -10.86 -8.94
CA ARG A 179 -17.96 -11.93 -8.17
C ARG A 179 -17.96 -11.66 -6.67
N ILE A 180 -16.85 -11.14 -6.13
CA ILE A 180 -16.73 -10.76 -4.72
C ILE A 180 -17.62 -9.56 -4.40
N ALA A 181 -17.62 -8.55 -5.27
CA ALA A 181 -18.45 -7.35 -5.14
C ALA A 181 -19.95 -7.67 -5.15
N ASN A 182 -20.35 -8.74 -5.84
CA ASN A 182 -21.74 -9.14 -6.00
C ASN A 182 -21.97 -10.58 -5.50
N ALA A 183 -21.43 -10.90 -4.31
CA ALA A 183 -21.44 -12.27 -3.76
C ALA A 183 -22.85 -12.86 -3.56
N ASP A 184 -23.86 -12.02 -3.36
CA ASP A 184 -25.27 -12.43 -3.18
C ASP A 184 -25.98 -12.76 -4.51
N SER A 185 -25.23 -12.85 -5.61
CA SER A 185 -25.74 -13.10 -6.95
C SER A 185 -25.02 -14.23 -7.66
N ILE A 186 -25.76 -14.98 -8.48
CA ILE A 186 -25.23 -16.06 -9.31
C ILE A 186 -24.16 -15.50 -10.23
N GLU A 187 -22.93 -16.00 -10.08
CA GLU A 187 -21.73 -15.56 -10.81
C GLU A 187 -21.45 -14.04 -10.73
N GLY A 188 -21.97 -13.37 -9.71
CA GLY A 188 -21.85 -11.92 -9.56
C GLY A 188 -22.75 -11.10 -10.48
N ASN A 189 -23.80 -11.69 -11.07
CA ASN A 189 -24.79 -10.99 -11.89
C ASN A 189 -25.93 -10.42 -11.04
N PRO A 190 -26.01 -9.10 -10.81
CA PRO A 190 -27.03 -8.50 -9.94
C PRO A 190 -28.48 -8.74 -10.39
N LYS A 191 -28.68 -9.17 -11.65
CA LYS A 191 -30.01 -9.54 -12.19
C LYS A 191 -30.44 -10.97 -11.80
N SER A 192 -29.57 -11.74 -11.16
CA SER A 192 -29.80 -13.13 -10.79
C SER A 192 -29.37 -13.37 -9.33
N PRO A 193 -30.06 -12.75 -8.35
CA PRO A 193 -29.72 -12.91 -6.94
C PRO A 193 -30.07 -14.32 -6.44
N TYR A 194 -29.32 -14.83 -5.45
CA TYR A 194 -29.63 -16.13 -4.81
C TYR A 194 -30.92 -16.08 -3.98
N HIS A 195 -31.19 -14.92 -3.39
CA HIS A 195 -32.34 -14.66 -2.52
C HIS A 195 -33.01 -13.36 -2.96
N ASP A 196 -34.32 -13.25 -2.73
CA ASP A 196 -34.99 -11.97 -2.90
C ASP A 196 -34.48 -10.94 -1.88
N LYS A 197 -34.69 -9.65 -2.18
CA LYS A 197 -34.20 -8.56 -1.35
C LYS A 197 -34.72 -8.62 0.09
N PHE A 198 -35.97 -9.04 0.29
CA PHE A 198 -36.56 -9.12 1.63
C PHE A 198 -35.86 -10.20 2.47
N ALA A 199 -35.57 -11.37 1.88
CA ALA A 199 -34.80 -12.41 2.54
C ALA A 199 -33.36 -11.96 2.86
N LEU A 200 -32.67 -11.29 1.93
CA LEU A 200 -31.32 -10.76 2.17
C LEU A 200 -31.28 -9.73 3.30
N ASP A 201 -32.18 -8.74 3.29
CA ASP A 201 -32.25 -7.72 4.33
C ASP A 201 -32.53 -8.35 5.71
N ARG A 202 -33.28 -9.45 5.79
CA ARG A 202 -33.50 -10.21 7.04
C ARG A 202 -32.27 -10.98 7.50
N ILE A 203 -31.55 -11.62 6.58
CA ILE A 203 -30.30 -12.33 6.88
C ILE A 203 -29.27 -11.34 7.45
N GLU A 204 -29.10 -10.18 6.80
CA GLU A 204 -28.18 -9.15 7.26
C GLU A 204 -28.55 -8.58 8.63
N GLN A 205 -29.84 -8.27 8.84
CA GLN A 205 -30.33 -7.81 10.15
C GLN A 205 -29.99 -8.82 11.25
N MET A 206 -30.18 -10.12 10.98
CA MET A 206 -29.90 -11.15 11.96
C MET A 206 -28.41 -11.31 12.24
N LEU A 207 -27.57 -11.32 11.20
CA LEU A 207 -26.12 -11.38 11.38
C LEU A 207 -25.59 -10.17 12.16
N HIS A 208 -26.12 -8.98 11.87
CA HIS A 208 -25.73 -7.75 12.57
C HIS A 208 -26.11 -7.82 14.05
N GLN A 209 -27.34 -8.22 14.36
CA GLN A 209 -27.79 -8.41 15.73
C GLN A 209 -26.95 -9.45 16.47
N GLN A 210 -26.67 -10.61 15.86
CA GLN A 210 -25.82 -11.65 16.45
C GLN A 210 -24.41 -11.15 16.75
N HIS A 211 -23.83 -10.32 15.89
CA HIS A 211 -22.52 -9.75 16.13
C HIS A 211 -22.53 -8.77 17.29
N THR A 212 -23.48 -7.83 17.31
CA THR A 212 -23.63 -6.84 18.38
C THR A 212 -23.78 -7.56 19.73
N ASP A 213 -24.62 -8.59 19.80
CA ASP A 213 -24.81 -9.42 21.00
C ASP A 213 -23.51 -10.12 21.45
N ARG A 214 -22.70 -10.62 20.51
CA ARG A 214 -21.41 -11.28 20.81
C ARG A 214 -20.33 -10.30 21.24
N THR A 215 -20.28 -9.11 20.65
CA THR A 215 -19.33 -8.06 21.02
C THR A 215 -19.61 -7.43 22.38
N ALA A 216 -20.86 -7.52 22.85
CA ALA A 216 -21.22 -7.07 24.19
C ALA A 216 -20.68 -7.99 25.31
N GLN A 217 -20.16 -9.18 24.97
CA GLN A 217 -19.57 -10.10 25.95
C GLN A 217 -18.05 -9.92 26.05
N PRO A 218 -17.47 -9.93 27.27
CA PRO A 218 -16.02 -9.90 27.43
C PRO A 218 -15.39 -11.17 26.85
N GLN A 219 -14.57 -11.00 25.82
CA GLN A 219 -13.87 -12.09 25.15
C GLN A 219 -12.36 -11.91 25.21
N LEU A 220 -11.64 -13.03 25.04
CA LEU A 220 -10.19 -12.98 24.85
C LEU A 220 -9.86 -12.19 23.57
N PRO A 221 -8.79 -11.36 23.56
CA PRO A 221 -8.43 -10.53 22.42
C PRO A 221 -8.25 -11.29 21.09
N ARG A 222 -7.85 -12.57 21.14
CA ARG A 222 -7.74 -13.42 19.95
C ARG A 222 -9.11 -13.78 19.37
N ARG A 223 -10.10 -14.05 20.23
CA ARG A 223 -11.44 -14.45 19.83
C ARG A 223 -12.22 -13.26 19.27
N GLN A 224 -12.14 -12.11 19.94
CA GLN A 224 -12.70 -10.85 19.44
C GLN A 224 -12.18 -10.49 18.04
N ARG A 225 -10.88 -10.69 17.79
CA ARG A 225 -10.26 -10.50 16.47
C ARG A 225 -10.80 -11.46 15.41
N THR A 226 -10.85 -12.75 15.70
CA THR A 226 -11.41 -13.75 14.77
C THR A 226 -12.87 -13.45 14.44
N GLU A 227 -13.66 -13.04 15.44
CA GLU A 227 -15.07 -12.68 15.25
C GLU A 227 -15.21 -11.39 14.43
N SER A 228 -14.37 -10.38 14.66
CA SER A 228 -14.35 -9.15 13.85
C SER A 228 -13.95 -9.43 12.39
N MET A 229 -12.98 -10.31 12.17
CA MET A 229 -12.58 -10.75 10.82
C MET A 229 -13.70 -11.53 10.12
N LEU A 230 -14.38 -12.43 10.85
CA LEU A 230 -15.51 -13.19 10.33
C LEU A 230 -16.69 -12.27 9.98
N TYR A 231 -16.99 -11.32 10.85
CA TYR A 231 -18.02 -10.31 10.63
C TYR A 231 -17.71 -9.45 9.40
N ALA A 232 -16.48 -8.94 9.29
CA ALA A 232 -16.04 -8.18 8.13
C ALA A 232 -16.11 -8.99 6.82
N ALA A 233 -15.96 -10.32 6.89
CA ALA A 233 -16.14 -11.21 5.74
C ALA A 233 -17.62 -11.49 5.41
N GLN A 234 -18.52 -11.46 6.40
CA GLN A 234 -19.93 -11.85 6.25
C GLN A 234 -20.88 -10.69 5.94
N LEU A 235 -20.64 -9.49 6.50
CA LEU A 235 -21.64 -8.41 6.50
C LEU A 235 -21.34 -7.26 5.55
N ASN A 236 -20.32 -7.41 4.73
CA ASN A 236 -19.84 -6.34 3.87
C ASN A 236 -20.22 -6.52 2.40
N SER A 237 -21.18 -7.38 2.06
CA SER A 237 -21.63 -7.49 0.66
C SER A 237 -22.12 -6.14 0.12
N LYS A 238 -22.91 -5.37 0.89
CA LYS A 238 -23.29 -3.99 0.55
C LYS A 238 -22.10 -3.05 0.39
N ALA A 239 -21.12 -3.12 1.29
CA ALA A 239 -19.90 -2.31 1.17
C ALA A 239 -19.07 -2.69 -0.07
N LEU A 240 -18.98 -3.98 -0.39
CA LEU A 240 -18.26 -4.53 -1.54
C LEU A 240 -18.98 -4.24 -2.87
N GLN A 241 -20.31 -4.14 -2.88
CA GLN A 241 -21.09 -3.73 -4.07
C GLN A 241 -20.69 -2.34 -4.56
N ARG A 242 -20.18 -1.46 -3.66
CA ARG A 242 -19.63 -0.14 -4.03
C ARG A 242 -18.45 -0.21 -5.00
N ILE A 243 -17.78 -1.36 -5.13
CA ILE A 243 -16.68 -1.56 -6.08
C ILE A 243 -17.17 -1.58 -7.53
N THR A 244 -18.33 -2.20 -7.79
CA THR A 244 -18.82 -2.51 -9.14
C THR A 244 -18.82 -1.30 -10.09
N PRO A 245 -19.28 -0.09 -9.69
CA PRO A 245 -19.26 1.09 -10.56
C PRO A 245 -17.87 1.57 -10.95
N HIS A 246 -16.83 1.19 -10.21
CA HIS A 246 -15.45 1.66 -10.39
C HIS A 246 -14.59 0.68 -11.19
N ILE A 247 -15.09 -0.54 -11.45
CA ILE A 247 -14.44 -1.53 -12.29
C ILE A 247 -14.47 -1.04 -13.76
N PRO A 248 -13.33 -1.04 -14.47
CA PRO A 248 -13.28 -0.56 -15.84
C PRO A 248 -14.03 -1.52 -16.77
N LYS A 249 -14.70 -0.97 -17.78
CA LYS A 249 -15.39 -1.78 -18.81
C LYS A 249 -14.39 -2.53 -19.70
N LYS A 250 -13.20 -1.95 -19.91
CA LYS A 250 -12.12 -2.54 -20.71
C LYS A 250 -10.98 -2.89 -19.78
N ILE A 251 -10.63 -4.17 -19.70
CA ILE A 251 -9.52 -4.64 -18.88
C ILE A 251 -8.20 -4.28 -19.57
N PRO A 252 -7.26 -3.58 -18.89
CA PRO A 252 -5.95 -3.31 -19.46
C PRO A 252 -5.15 -4.60 -19.65
N LYS A 253 -4.24 -4.63 -20.62
CA LYS A 253 -3.41 -5.81 -20.91
C LYS A 253 -2.21 -5.92 -19.96
N ALA A 254 -1.61 -4.78 -19.59
CA ALA A 254 -0.40 -4.73 -18.77
C ALA A 254 -0.63 -5.33 -17.37
N ARG A 255 0.38 -6.06 -16.86
CA ARG A 255 0.28 -6.85 -15.62
C ARG A 255 0.02 -5.97 -14.39
N LEU A 256 0.76 -4.87 -14.26
CA LEU A 256 0.58 -3.93 -13.15
C LEU A 256 -0.75 -3.16 -13.26
N ALA A 257 -1.13 -2.74 -14.47
CA ALA A 257 -2.39 -2.03 -14.69
C ALA A 257 -3.60 -2.87 -14.24
N GLN A 258 -3.61 -4.19 -14.51
CA GLN A 258 -4.68 -5.07 -14.02
C GLN A 258 -4.75 -5.14 -12.49
N GLN A 259 -3.61 -5.18 -11.80
CA GLN A 259 -3.55 -5.18 -10.34
C GLN A 259 -3.98 -3.81 -9.78
N ALA A 260 -3.54 -2.73 -10.43
CA ALA A 260 -3.91 -1.36 -10.08
C ALA A 260 -5.42 -1.13 -10.19
N GLU A 261 -6.09 -1.63 -11.22
CA GLU A 261 -7.55 -1.51 -11.34
C GLU A 261 -8.30 -2.15 -10.17
N ILE A 262 -7.85 -3.32 -9.71
CA ILE A 262 -8.47 -3.99 -8.55
C ILE A 262 -8.26 -3.14 -7.29
N ALA A 263 -7.03 -2.61 -7.08
CA ALA A 263 -6.71 -1.78 -5.93
C ALA A 263 -7.49 -0.46 -5.94
N LEU A 264 -7.45 0.28 -7.06
CA LEU A 264 -8.06 1.60 -7.22
C LEU A 264 -9.59 1.54 -7.17
N ALA A 265 -10.22 0.52 -7.77
CA ALA A 265 -11.66 0.31 -7.62
C ALA A 265 -12.04 0.05 -6.16
N SER A 266 -11.23 -0.71 -5.43
CA SER A 266 -11.44 -1.01 -4.00
C SER A 266 -11.19 0.22 -3.10
N PHE A 267 -10.21 1.06 -3.44
CA PHE A 267 -9.96 2.33 -2.76
C PHE A 267 -11.11 3.31 -2.98
N LYS A 268 -11.53 3.49 -4.23
CA LYS A 268 -12.63 4.42 -4.55
C LYS A 268 -13.95 4.01 -3.88
N ALA A 269 -14.19 2.71 -3.76
CA ALA A 269 -15.32 2.15 -3.04
C ALA A 269 -15.22 2.27 -1.50
N GLY A 270 -14.09 2.74 -0.97
CA GLY A 270 -13.86 2.91 0.46
C GLY A 270 -13.84 1.59 1.24
N VAL A 271 -13.37 0.51 0.61
CA VAL A 271 -13.33 -0.84 1.21
C VAL A 271 -11.93 -1.39 1.38
N CYS A 272 -10.92 -0.62 1.00
CA CYS A 272 -9.51 -1.01 1.02
C CYS A 272 -8.65 0.19 1.45
N VAL A 273 -7.59 -0.07 2.20
CA VAL A 273 -6.63 0.94 2.70
C VAL A 273 -5.31 0.85 1.95
N SER A 274 -4.83 -0.37 1.69
CA SER A 274 -3.53 -0.57 1.08
C SER A 274 -3.48 -1.77 0.14
N ALA A 275 -2.55 -1.71 -0.81
CA ALA A 275 -2.26 -2.85 -1.68
C ALA A 275 -0.77 -3.02 -1.97
N ASN A 276 -0.34 -4.28 -2.08
CA ASN A 276 0.98 -4.67 -2.59
C ASN A 276 0.85 -5.14 -4.05
N LEU A 277 1.36 -4.34 -4.98
CA LEU A 277 1.46 -4.68 -6.40
C LEU A 277 2.85 -5.23 -6.69
N SER A 278 2.95 -6.16 -7.63
CA SER A 278 4.22 -6.81 -7.93
C SER A 278 4.31 -7.24 -9.38
N ILE A 279 5.50 -7.03 -9.95
CA ILE A 279 5.95 -7.75 -11.15
C ILE A 279 7.31 -8.37 -10.87
N GLY A 280 7.51 -9.59 -11.39
CA GLY A 280 8.75 -10.34 -11.24
C GLY A 280 9.65 -10.27 -12.47
N GLN A 281 10.65 -11.14 -12.48
CA GLN A 281 11.65 -11.34 -13.54
C GLN A 281 12.81 -10.32 -13.53
N PHE A 282 12.95 -9.50 -12.48
CA PHE A 282 14.10 -8.60 -12.36
C PHE A 282 15.41 -9.32 -11.97
N ASP A 283 15.36 -10.63 -11.68
CA ASP A 283 16.54 -11.42 -11.30
C ASP A 283 17.40 -11.76 -12.52
N SER A 284 18.09 -10.76 -13.03
CA SER A 284 18.77 -10.77 -14.32
C SER A 284 20.22 -11.31 -14.25
N HIS A 285 20.37 -12.56 -13.80
CA HIS A 285 21.66 -13.26 -13.80
C HIS A 285 22.22 -13.57 -15.19
N ALA A 286 21.42 -13.39 -16.23
CA ALA A 286 21.84 -13.35 -17.63
C ALA A 286 21.17 -12.17 -18.33
N ASN A 287 21.79 -11.67 -19.41
CA ASN A 287 21.22 -10.63 -20.29
C ASN A 287 20.63 -9.41 -19.55
N ASN A 288 21.37 -8.86 -18.57
CA ASN A 288 20.88 -7.81 -17.68
C ASN A 288 20.26 -6.63 -18.42
N ASP A 289 20.93 -6.16 -19.47
CA ASP A 289 20.52 -4.97 -20.21
C ASP A 289 19.16 -5.20 -20.87
N THR A 290 19.01 -6.31 -21.58
CA THR A 290 17.75 -6.69 -22.25
C THR A 290 16.60 -6.86 -21.27
N ASP A 291 16.83 -7.53 -20.13
CA ASP A 291 15.77 -7.78 -19.16
C ASP A 291 15.36 -6.51 -18.40
N GLN A 292 16.32 -5.70 -17.97
CA GLN A 292 16.04 -4.44 -17.27
C GLN A 292 15.39 -3.41 -18.21
N MET A 293 15.81 -3.33 -19.49
CA MET A 293 15.18 -2.46 -20.51
C MET A 293 13.80 -2.93 -20.97
N ARG A 294 13.38 -4.13 -20.60
CA ARG A 294 12.00 -4.59 -20.75
C ARG A 294 11.17 -4.31 -19.50
N LEU A 295 11.74 -4.56 -18.32
CA LEU A 295 11.00 -4.58 -17.06
C LEU A 295 10.91 -3.23 -16.35
N ILE A 296 11.96 -2.40 -16.38
CA ILE A 296 11.92 -1.05 -15.79
C ILE A 296 10.86 -0.20 -16.50
N PRO A 297 10.82 -0.14 -17.85
CA PRO A 297 9.76 0.59 -18.53
C PRO A 297 8.33 0.07 -18.26
N GLU A 298 8.13 -1.25 -18.18
CA GLU A 298 6.83 -1.84 -17.79
C GLU A 298 6.46 -1.46 -16.33
N PHE A 299 7.45 -1.39 -15.45
CA PHE A 299 7.26 -0.99 -14.05
C PHE A 299 6.81 0.48 -13.95
N LEU A 300 7.50 1.38 -14.65
CA LEU A 300 7.18 2.80 -14.69
C LEU A 300 5.83 3.06 -15.36
N ASP A 301 5.53 2.37 -16.46
CA ASP A 301 4.22 2.43 -17.12
C ASP A 301 3.09 1.99 -16.17
N GLY A 302 3.33 0.95 -15.36
CA GLY A 302 2.38 0.52 -14.33
C GLY A 302 2.14 1.56 -13.22
N ILE A 303 3.17 2.31 -12.83
CA ILE A 303 3.03 3.42 -11.87
C ILE A 303 2.28 4.58 -12.52
N ALA A 304 2.68 5.01 -13.71
CA ALA A 304 2.03 6.09 -14.46
C ALA A 304 0.54 5.81 -14.67
N TYR A 305 0.20 4.62 -15.18
CA TYR A 305 -1.18 4.15 -15.33
C TYR A 305 -1.98 4.29 -14.04
N THR A 306 -1.37 3.90 -12.91
CA THR A 306 -2.04 3.95 -11.60
C THR A 306 -2.34 5.38 -11.19
N LEU A 307 -1.43 6.32 -11.44
CA LEU A 307 -1.61 7.73 -11.10
C LEU A 307 -2.67 8.39 -11.97
N HIS A 308 -2.62 8.20 -13.28
CA HIS A 308 -3.67 8.66 -14.20
C HIS A 308 -5.03 8.07 -13.84
N ARG A 309 -5.07 6.77 -13.55
CA ARG A 309 -6.32 6.11 -13.16
C ARG A 309 -6.85 6.62 -11.82
N ALA A 310 -5.97 6.95 -10.87
CA ALA A 310 -6.36 7.59 -9.61
C ALA A 310 -6.92 9.00 -9.83
N GLU A 311 -6.41 9.76 -10.81
CA GLU A 311 -6.95 11.07 -11.21
C GLU A 311 -8.35 10.93 -11.81
N GLU A 312 -8.55 10.00 -12.74
CA GLU A 312 -9.88 9.69 -13.32
C GLU A 312 -10.91 9.33 -12.24
N LEU A 313 -10.47 8.63 -11.19
CA LEU A 313 -11.29 8.25 -10.04
C LEU A 313 -11.43 9.35 -8.99
N ASN A 314 -10.77 10.50 -9.17
CA ASN A 314 -10.72 11.62 -8.22
C ASN A 314 -10.22 11.19 -6.82
N ILE A 315 -9.18 10.37 -6.80
CA ILE A 315 -8.51 9.92 -5.56
C ILE A 315 -6.99 10.14 -5.58
N ARG A 316 -6.42 10.74 -6.64
CA ARG A 316 -4.98 10.98 -6.80
C ARG A 316 -4.33 11.66 -5.58
N GLU A 317 -4.97 12.69 -5.04
CA GLU A 317 -4.52 13.45 -3.86
C GLU A 317 -4.53 12.63 -2.56
N LYS A 318 -5.07 11.42 -2.58
CA LYS A 318 -5.16 10.52 -1.44
C LYS A 318 -4.24 9.31 -1.60
N VAL A 319 -3.54 9.14 -2.72
CA VAL A 319 -2.73 7.94 -3.02
C VAL A 319 -1.26 8.21 -2.73
N VAL A 320 -0.70 7.45 -1.79
CA VAL A 320 0.74 7.36 -1.52
C VAL A 320 1.30 6.14 -2.25
N VAL A 321 2.30 6.35 -3.09
CA VAL A 321 3.03 5.29 -3.80
C VAL A 321 4.41 5.10 -3.19
N ILE A 322 4.75 3.83 -2.96
CA ILE A 322 6.07 3.36 -2.55
C ILE A 322 6.55 2.39 -3.62
N ALA A 323 7.56 2.77 -4.38
CA ALA A 323 8.15 1.96 -5.43
C ALA A 323 9.51 1.42 -4.97
N GLN A 324 9.63 0.10 -4.88
CA GLN A 324 10.77 -0.57 -4.28
C GLN A 324 11.17 -1.84 -5.03
N SER A 325 12.39 -2.30 -4.75
CA SER A 325 12.85 -3.65 -5.04
C SER A 325 13.43 -4.27 -3.78
N GLU A 326 13.52 -5.59 -3.75
CA GLU A 326 14.06 -6.31 -2.59
C GLU A 326 15.58 -6.19 -2.46
N MET A 327 16.28 -5.92 -3.56
CA MET A 327 17.73 -5.78 -3.62
C MET A 327 18.16 -4.98 -4.87
N GLY A 328 19.45 -4.74 -5.05
CA GLY A 328 20.03 -4.23 -6.30
C GLY A 328 20.71 -5.31 -7.14
N ARG A 329 21.29 -4.90 -8.26
CA ARG A 329 22.18 -5.70 -9.12
C ARG A 329 23.64 -5.27 -8.93
N THR A 330 24.59 -6.19 -9.05
CA THR A 330 26.02 -5.90 -8.86
C THR A 330 26.51 -4.79 -9.80
N PRO A 331 27.54 -4.02 -9.42
CA PRO A 331 28.20 -3.10 -10.33
C PRO A 331 28.73 -3.86 -11.56
N ASP A 332 29.45 -4.94 -11.33
CA ASP A 332 30.06 -5.73 -12.39
C ASP A 332 29.10 -6.70 -13.06
N TYR A 333 29.33 -6.92 -14.36
CA TYR A 333 28.71 -8.00 -15.12
C TYR A 333 29.40 -9.34 -14.83
N ASN A 334 28.59 -10.40 -14.75
CA ASN A 334 29.06 -11.77 -14.69
C ASN A 334 29.34 -12.34 -16.10
N GLN A 335 29.79 -13.60 -16.17
CA GLN A 335 30.13 -14.26 -17.44
C GLN A 335 28.91 -14.48 -18.37
N GLY A 336 27.69 -14.43 -17.85
CA GLY A 336 26.44 -14.60 -18.60
C GLY A 336 25.86 -13.32 -19.17
N ASN A 337 26.64 -12.22 -19.20
CA ASN A 337 26.14 -10.86 -19.49
C ASN A 337 25.00 -10.42 -18.54
N GLY A 338 24.90 -11.05 -17.38
CA GLY A 338 23.98 -10.68 -16.32
C GLY A 338 24.68 -9.97 -15.19
N LYS A 339 23.93 -9.73 -14.11
CA LYS A 339 24.44 -9.18 -12.85
C LYS A 339 23.89 -9.96 -11.66
N ASP A 340 24.75 -10.15 -10.67
CA ASP A 340 24.42 -10.89 -9.47
C ASP A 340 23.75 -9.99 -8.42
N HIS A 341 23.47 -10.54 -7.23
CA HIS A 341 22.73 -9.85 -6.18
C HIS A 341 23.59 -8.79 -5.46
N TRP A 342 23.04 -7.58 -5.31
CA TRP A 342 23.70 -6.47 -4.60
C TRP A 342 22.88 -5.98 -3.41
N SER A 343 23.55 -5.79 -2.27
CA SER A 343 22.89 -5.35 -1.04
C SER A 343 22.65 -3.85 -0.98
N ILE A 344 23.03 -3.08 -2.02
CA ILE A 344 22.76 -1.65 -2.11
C ILE A 344 21.74 -1.41 -3.22
N GLY A 345 20.75 -0.57 -2.95
CA GLY A 345 19.80 -0.13 -3.96
C GLY A 345 19.22 1.23 -3.64
N SER A 346 18.00 1.45 -4.12
CA SER A 346 17.27 2.69 -3.98
C SER A 346 15.80 2.41 -3.71
N ILE A 347 15.05 3.44 -3.35
CA ILE A 347 13.59 3.41 -3.17
C ILE A 347 13.01 4.75 -3.60
N MET A 348 11.79 4.73 -4.15
CA MET A 348 11.10 5.89 -4.69
C MET A 348 9.73 6.06 -4.03
N PHE A 349 9.34 7.31 -3.79
CA PHE A 349 8.07 7.69 -3.18
C PHE A 349 7.43 8.85 -3.93
N LEU A 350 6.09 8.90 -3.93
CA LEU A 350 5.31 10.04 -4.41
C LEU A 350 3.90 10.00 -3.77
N GLY A 351 3.25 11.16 -3.67
CA GLY A 351 1.90 11.28 -3.10
C GLY A 351 1.79 12.27 -1.93
N PRO A 352 0.62 12.35 -1.28
CA PRO A 352 0.34 13.37 -0.27
C PRO A 352 1.28 13.23 0.94
N GLY A 353 1.72 14.39 1.46
CA GLY A 353 2.66 14.46 2.57
C GLY A 353 4.12 14.18 2.20
N ILE A 354 4.42 13.85 0.93
CA ILE A 354 5.77 13.66 0.42
C ILE A 354 6.16 14.86 -0.41
N GLN A 355 7.26 15.51 -0.05
CA GLN A 355 7.85 16.55 -0.88
C GLN A 355 8.67 15.96 -2.03
N GLY A 356 8.17 16.15 -3.25
CA GLY A 356 8.82 15.74 -4.49
C GLY A 356 10.00 16.61 -4.92
N ASN A 357 10.54 16.33 -6.10
CA ASN A 357 11.74 16.92 -6.66
C ASN A 357 12.94 16.82 -5.70
N ARG A 358 13.10 15.65 -5.05
CA ARG A 358 14.12 15.44 -4.01
C ARG A 358 14.86 14.13 -4.23
N VAL A 359 16.17 14.19 -4.06
CA VAL A 359 17.05 13.02 -4.00
C VAL A 359 17.80 13.07 -2.67
N ILE A 360 17.76 11.97 -1.94
CA ILE A 360 18.39 11.80 -0.63
C ILE A 360 19.32 10.61 -0.71
N GLY A 361 20.48 10.68 -0.04
CA GLY A 361 21.48 9.63 -0.15
C GLY A 361 22.12 9.59 -1.54
N ALA A 362 23.14 8.75 -1.67
CA ALA A 362 23.86 8.50 -2.91
C ALA A 362 24.70 7.24 -2.78
N THR A 363 25.14 6.71 -3.91
CA THR A 363 26.22 5.73 -3.97
C THR A 363 27.44 6.31 -4.67
N ASN A 364 28.62 5.80 -4.35
CA ASN A 364 29.86 6.16 -5.04
C ASN A 364 29.95 5.50 -6.43
N GLU A 365 31.07 5.72 -7.13
CA GLU A 365 31.34 5.16 -8.47
C GLU A 365 31.46 3.62 -8.50
N GLN A 366 31.39 2.94 -7.36
CA GLN A 366 31.36 1.49 -7.23
C GLN A 366 30.03 0.98 -6.66
N GLN A 367 29.00 1.84 -6.65
CA GLN A 367 27.67 1.61 -6.06
C GLN A 367 27.68 1.18 -4.58
N PHE A 368 28.67 1.61 -3.81
CA PHE A 368 28.60 1.52 -2.35
C PHE A 368 27.83 2.71 -1.79
N ALA A 369 26.92 2.45 -0.86
CA ALA A 369 26.17 3.49 -0.16
C ALA A 369 27.11 4.44 0.59
N LEU A 370 26.90 5.74 0.39
CA LEU A 370 27.57 6.77 1.16
C LEU A 370 26.81 7.01 2.49
N PRO A 371 27.51 7.30 3.60
CA PRO A 371 26.87 7.61 4.87
C PRO A 371 25.92 8.82 4.75
N LEU A 372 24.77 8.73 5.41
CA LEU A 372 23.76 9.80 5.46
C LEU A 372 23.65 10.36 6.88
N ASN A 373 23.71 11.67 7.04
CA ASN A 373 23.37 12.28 8.32
C ASN A 373 21.84 12.20 8.55
N PRO A 374 21.35 11.51 9.60
CA PRO A 374 19.91 11.29 9.79
C PRO A 374 19.13 12.58 10.11
N LYS A 375 19.82 13.63 10.58
CA LYS A 375 19.18 14.92 10.93
C LYS A 375 19.09 15.88 9.74
N THR A 376 20.21 16.05 9.04
CA THR A 376 20.32 17.02 7.94
C THR A 376 20.01 16.39 6.58
N LEU A 377 20.01 15.06 6.50
CA LEU A 377 19.89 14.27 5.27
C LEU A 377 20.98 14.58 4.23
N GLN A 378 22.12 15.12 4.69
CA GLN A 378 23.31 15.34 3.87
C GLN A 378 24.11 14.04 3.73
N THR A 379 24.58 13.78 2.52
CA THR A 379 25.30 12.56 2.16
C THR A 379 26.82 12.79 2.15
N GLY A 380 27.59 11.80 2.59
CA GLY A 380 29.05 11.75 2.41
C GLY A 380 29.86 12.61 3.40
N VAL A 381 29.26 13.06 4.50
CA VAL A 381 29.90 13.91 5.52
C VAL A 381 29.87 13.25 6.91
N GLY A 382 31.04 13.09 7.54
CA GLY A 382 31.20 12.79 8.99
C GLY A 382 30.49 11.54 9.51
N ASP A 383 29.96 11.63 10.75
CA ASP A 383 29.29 10.57 11.54
C ASP A 383 27.91 10.14 10.99
N GLY A 384 27.79 10.00 9.66
CA GLY A 384 26.56 9.52 9.00
C GLY A 384 26.30 8.03 9.26
N ILE A 385 25.04 7.62 9.07
CA ILE A 385 24.61 6.23 9.19
C ILE A 385 24.50 5.56 7.82
N ARG A 386 24.52 4.23 7.81
CA ARG A 386 23.99 3.47 6.67
C ARG A 386 22.48 3.40 6.79
N VAL A 387 21.77 3.95 5.82
CA VAL A 387 20.30 3.83 5.78
C VAL A 387 19.93 2.41 5.40
N ARG A 388 19.03 1.83 6.18
CA ARG A 388 18.53 0.45 6.04
C ARG A 388 17.01 0.43 6.08
N PRO A 389 16.34 -0.65 5.64
CA PRO A 389 14.88 -0.74 5.62
C PRO A 389 14.17 -0.33 6.92
N GLU A 390 14.69 -0.65 8.12
CA GLU A 390 14.10 -0.22 9.40
C GLU A 390 13.95 1.30 9.51
N HIS A 391 14.89 2.08 8.97
CA HIS A 391 14.84 3.54 8.98
C HIS A 391 13.72 4.05 8.08
N ILE A 392 13.56 3.45 6.89
CA ILE A 392 12.49 3.76 5.96
C ILE A 392 11.13 3.39 6.56
N HIS A 393 11.01 2.22 7.16
CA HIS A 393 9.77 1.77 7.79
C HIS A 393 9.38 2.63 8.98
N GLN A 394 10.35 3.09 9.78
CA GLN A 394 10.10 4.05 10.86
C GLN A 394 9.54 5.37 10.30
N ALA A 395 10.14 5.88 9.23
CA ALA A 395 9.66 7.09 8.58
C ALA A 395 8.28 6.89 7.95
N LEU A 396 7.98 5.75 7.32
CA LEU A 396 6.68 5.45 6.72
C LEU A 396 5.57 5.38 7.78
N ARG A 397 5.88 4.82 8.96
CA ARG A 397 4.96 4.84 10.10
C ARG A 397 4.67 6.26 10.60
N GLN A 398 5.65 7.16 10.53
CA GLN A 398 5.45 8.58 10.84
C GLN A 398 4.60 9.29 9.78
N LEU A 399 4.91 9.10 8.49
CA LEU A 399 4.14 9.66 7.37
C LEU A 399 2.67 9.28 7.45
N SER A 400 2.39 8.01 7.74
CA SER A 400 1.04 7.49 7.83
C SER A 400 0.34 7.77 9.16
N GLY A 401 1.02 8.41 10.13
CA GLY A 401 0.45 8.70 11.45
C GLY A 401 0.17 7.46 12.31
N ILE A 402 0.83 6.33 12.04
CA ILE A 402 0.64 5.08 12.78
C ILE A 402 1.80 4.73 13.71
N ALA A 403 2.84 5.56 13.81
CA ALA A 403 4.03 5.28 14.62
C ALA A 403 3.70 4.93 16.09
N ASP A 404 2.79 5.69 16.70
CA ASP A 404 2.39 5.52 18.10
C ASP A 404 1.17 4.59 18.28
N HIS A 405 0.64 4.02 17.20
CA HIS A 405 -0.48 3.08 17.26
C HIS A 405 -0.09 1.79 17.99
N GLU A 406 -1.01 1.21 18.78
CA GLU A 406 -0.77 -0.01 19.58
C GLU A 406 -0.17 -1.14 18.72
N TYR A 407 -0.72 -1.35 17.52
CA TYR A 407 -0.22 -2.37 16.60
C TYR A 407 1.21 -2.11 16.14
N SER A 408 1.62 -0.85 15.92
CA SER A 408 3.00 -0.53 15.56
C SER A 408 3.96 -0.81 16.72
N GLN A 409 3.53 -0.54 17.96
CA GLN A 409 4.32 -0.78 19.18
C GLN A 409 4.54 -2.28 19.46
N GLN A 410 3.67 -3.16 18.98
CA GLN A 410 3.88 -4.62 19.02
C GLN A 410 5.05 -5.09 18.12
N PHE A 411 5.46 -4.27 17.14
CA PHE A 411 6.50 -4.60 16.15
C PHE A 411 7.60 -3.52 16.11
N PRO A 412 8.41 -3.39 17.18
CA PRO A 412 9.45 -2.36 17.26
C PRO A 412 10.57 -2.60 16.23
N LEU A 413 10.93 -1.54 15.49
CA LEU A 413 11.95 -1.63 14.43
C LEU A 413 13.40 -1.57 14.95
N GLY A 414 13.60 -1.10 16.19
CA GLY A 414 14.93 -1.00 16.81
C GLY A 414 15.77 0.18 16.33
N VAL A 415 15.19 1.12 15.57
CA VAL A 415 15.87 2.37 15.17
C VAL A 415 16.13 3.23 16.39
N LYS A 416 17.40 3.58 16.64
CA LYS A 416 17.75 4.44 17.77
C LYS A 416 17.34 5.88 17.48
N THR A 417 16.96 6.64 18.51
CA THR A 417 16.53 8.05 18.36
C THR A 417 17.48 8.92 17.53
N PRO A 418 18.82 8.83 17.68
CA PRO A 418 19.74 9.62 16.86
C PRO A 418 19.78 9.22 15.37
N GLU A 419 19.30 8.02 15.02
CA GLU A 419 19.31 7.43 13.68
C GLU A 419 17.99 7.65 12.93
N ILE A 420 16.97 8.21 13.58
CA ILE A 420 15.68 8.55 12.95
C ILE A 420 15.91 9.62 11.89
N LEU A 421 15.46 9.34 10.66
CA LEU A 421 15.54 10.27 9.53
C LEU A 421 14.55 11.42 9.72
N THR A 422 15.02 12.57 10.23
CA THR A 422 14.16 13.75 10.38
C THR A 422 14.01 14.47 9.05
N ASN A 423 12.82 15.02 8.78
CA ASN A 423 12.54 15.79 7.56
C ASN A 423 12.68 14.98 6.25
N LEU A 424 12.50 13.66 6.32
CA LEU A 424 12.49 12.82 5.13
C LEU A 424 11.36 13.24 4.18
N TRP A 425 10.17 13.48 4.75
CA TRP A 425 8.94 13.77 3.99
C TRP A 425 8.75 15.24 3.66
N VAL A 426 9.25 16.15 4.49
CA VAL A 426 9.09 17.61 4.35
C VAL A 426 10.45 18.31 4.35
N ASN A 427 10.61 19.38 3.58
CA ASN A 427 11.81 20.22 3.60
C ASN A 427 11.62 21.34 4.64
N PRO A 428 12.52 21.48 5.62
CA PRO A 428 12.39 22.46 6.69
C PRO A 428 12.47 23.93 6.22
N THR A 429 12.79 24.18 4.94
CA THR A 429 12.85 25.54 4.37
C THR A 429 11.49 26.11 3.92
N LYS A 430 10.39 25.37 4.11
CA LYS A 430 9.01 25.87 4.01
C LYS A 430 8.22 25.53 5.28
N SER A 431 8.62 26.12 6.41
CA SER A 431 7.69 26.32 7.53
C SER A 431 7.41 27.81 7.65
N ASP A 432 6.12 28.15 7.66
CA ASP A 432 5.54 29.44 8.05
C ASP A 432 5.71 30.63 7.09
N SER A 433 5.07 30.54 5.93
CA SER A 433 4.46 31.72 5.30
C SER A 433 3.31 31.30 4.39
N GLU A 434 2.14 31.10 4.98
CA GLU A 434 0.81 31.56 4.50
C GLU A 434 -0.29 31.21 5.48
#